data_AF-A0A7K1CLF3-F1
#
_entry.id   AF-A0A7K1CLF3-F1
#
_cell.length_a   1.000
_cell.length_b   1.000
_cell.length_c   1.000
_cell.angle_alpha   90.00
_cell.angle_beta   90.00
_cell.angle_gamma   90.00
#
_symmetry.space_group_name_H-M   'P 1'
#
loop_
_entity.id
_entity.type
_entity.pdbx_description
1 polymer ?
#
loop_
_entity_poly.entity_id
_entity_poly.type
_entity_poly.pdbx_seq_one_letter_code
_entity_poly.pdbx_strand_id
1 'polypeptide(L)'
;MTKTNAGLLRAARLLDLVPYLMSHQGIEIDVLAQQFEISKTELLEDLNTLWMCGLPGYTPLELMDLTFDSGFVTIRNADELQNARALNNEEVVALLLGLDYLKGQLLTESAALIAAIESLVSRLSSTLRIALTNNLSAHIEVSAHIRGALLNAIAKREPLEIQYHSPTRDEIIL
;
A
#
# COMPACT_ATOMS: atom_id res chain seq x y z
N MET A 1 -19.19 -3.83 16.56
CA MET A 1 -18.69 -4.84 15.60
C MET A 1 -17.31 -4.42 15.09
N THR A 2 -16.24 -4.55 15.88
CA THR A 2 -14.88 -4.05 15.52
C THR A 2 -13.75 -5.09 15.66
N LYS A 3 -14.05 -6.33 16.08
CA LYS A 3 -13.03 -7.38 16.22
C LYS A 3 -12.63 -8.05 14.90
N THR A 4 -13.47 -7.97 13.86
CA THR A 4 -13.25 -8.70 12.60
C THR A 4 -12.05 -8.17 11.80
N ASN A 5 -11.70 -6.89 11.95
CA ASN A 5 -10.63 -6.27 11.16
C ASN A 5 -9.22 -6.54 11.76
N ALA A 6 -9.11 -6.63 13.08
CA ALA A 6 -7.81 -6.76 13.76
C ALA A 6 -7.07 -8.07 13.40
N GLY A 7 -7.79 -9.20 13.31
CA GLY A 7 -7.18 -10.48 12.94
C GLY A 7 -6.72 -10.52 11.49
N LEU A 8 -7.47 -9.89 10.58
CA LEU A 8 -7.13 -9.80 9.16
C LEU A 8 -5.90 -8.92 8.94
N LEU A 9 -5.85 -7.76 9.61
CA LEU A 9 -4.70 -6.86 9.59
C LEU A 9 -3.44 -7.53 10.13
N ARG A 10 -3.56 -8.27 11.25
CA ARG A 10 -2.44 -9.05 11.79
C ARG A 10 -1.96 -10.11 10.81
N ALA A 11 -2.87 -10.87 10.19
CA ALA A 11 -2.50 -11.88 9.21
C ALA A 11 -1.78 -11.27 7.99
N ALA A 12 -2.26 -10.15 7.47
CA ALA A 12 -1.59 -9.42 6.39
C ALA A 12 -0.17 -8.99 6.80
N ARG A 13 -0.03 -8.42 8.01
CA ARG A 13 1.27 -8.01 8.56
C ARG A 13 2.25 -9.17 8.73
N LEU A 14 1.79 -10.35 9.18
CA LEU A 14 2.63 -11.55 9.27
C LEU A 14 3.16 -11.97 7.89
N LEU A 15 2.30 -11.92 6.85
CA LEU A 15 2.70 -12.24 5.48
C LEU A 15 3.71 -11.22 4.90
N ASP A 16 3.64 -9.96 5.33
CA ASP A 16 4.56 -8.91 4.89
C ASP A 16 5.89 -8.92 5.67
N LEU A 17 5.89 -9.39 6.92
CA LEU A 17 7.09 -9.49 7.76
C LEU A 17 8.13 -10.47 7.18
N VAL A 18 7.69 -11.62 6.65
CA VAL A 18 8.59 -12.65 6.12
C VAL A 18 9.47 -12.16 4.95
N PRO A 19 8.92 -11.62 3.85
CA PRO A 19 9.73 -11.13 2.74
C PRO A 19 10.58 -9.92 3.14
N TYR A 20 10.11 -9.10 4.08
CA TYR A 20 10.89 -7.98 4.61
C TYR A 20 12.13 -8.47 5.38
N LEU A 21 11.96 -9.42 6.29
CA LEU A 21 13.06 -10.02 7.05
C LEU A 21 14.04 -10.79 6.15
N MET A 22 13.54 -11.45 5.10
CA MET A 22 14.38 -12.13 4.12
C MET A 22 15.35 -11.19 3.39
N SER A 23 14.94 -9.94 3.15
CA SER A 23 15.77 -8.89 2.54
C SER A 23 16.57 -8.06 3.55
N HIS A 24 16.22 -8.10 4.84
CA HIS A 24 16.80 -7.28 5.92
C HIS A 24 17.23 -8.15 7.11
N GLN A 25 18.12 -9.11 6.85
CA GLN A 25 18.66 -9.99 7.90
C GLN A 25 19.41 -9.21 8.97
N GLY A 26 19.13 -9.50 10.25
CA GLY A 26 19.78 -8.88 11.38
C GLY A 26 19.29 -7.47 11.69
N ILE A 27 18.05 -7.13 11.30
CA ILE A 27 17.44 -5.83 11.64
C ILE A 27 17.12 -5.75 13.15
N GLU A 28 17.34 -4.58 13.75
CA GLU A 28 16.99 -4.31 15.14
C GLU A 28 15.46 -4.33 15.34
N ILE A 29 15.00 -4.93 16.43
CA ILE A 29 13.58 -5.08 16.75
C ILE A 29 12.87 -3.72 16.81
N ASP A 30 13.51 -2.70 17.40
CA ASP A 30 12.88 -1.38 17.57
C ASP A 30 12.70 -0.66 16.22
N VAL A 31 13.66 -0.82 15.31
CA VAL A 31 13.56 -0.31 13.93
C VAL A 31 12.49 -1.06 13.15
N LEU A 32 12.43 -2.39 13.29
CA LEU A 32 11.42 -3.21 12.64
C LEU A 32 10.01 -2.86 13.12
N ALA A 33 9.82 -2.65 14.43
CA ALA A 33 8.55 -2.26 15.00
C ALA A 33 8.08 -0.90 14.46
N GLN A 34 9.01 0.06 14.35
CA GLN A 34 8.74 1.36 13.76
C GLN A 34 8.37 1.25 12.28
N GLN A 35 9.08 0.42 11.51
CA GLN A 35 8.82 0.21 10.09
C GLN A 35 7.41 -0.33 9.81
N PHE A 36 6.90 -1.19 10.69
CA PHE A 36 5.56 -1.78 10.59
C PHE A 36 4.50 -1.02 11.40
N GLU A 37 4.86 0.13 11.98
CA GLU A 37 3.97 1.00 12.77
C GLU A 37 3.26 0.28 13.93
N ILE A 38 3.95 -0.68 14.57
CA ILE A 38 3.42 -1.46 15.70
C ILE A 38 4.29 -1.32 16.95
N SER A 39 3.74 -1.73 18.09
CA SER A 39 4.52 -1.80 19.33
C SER A 39 5.55 -2.94 19.29
N LYS A 40 6.66 -2.78 20.03
CA LYS A 40 7.65 -3.86 20.23
C LYS A 40 7.01 -5.15 20.74
N THR A 41 6.07 -5.04 21.67
CA THR A 41 5.37 -6.20 22.25
C THR A 41 4.56 -6.95 21.17
N GLU A 42 3.82 -6.22 20.35
CA GLU A 42 3.04 -6.79 19.25
C GLU A 42 3.95 -7.46 18.20
N LEU A 43 5.09 -6.83 17.88
CA LEU A 43 6.08 -7.43 16.99
C LEU A 43 6.64 -8.74 17.55
N LEU A 44 6.97 -8.79 18.85
CA LEU A 44 7.44 -10.02 19.49
C LEU A 44 6.39 -11.13 19.45
N GLU A 45 5.11 -10.82 19.67
CA GLU A 45 4.02 -11.78 19.52
C GLU A 45 3.89 -12.31 18.08
N ASP A 46 4.10 -11.45 17.10
CA ASP A 46 4.08 -11.80 15.68
C ASP A 46 5.28 -12.69 15.28
N LEU A 47 6.49 -12.36 15.73
CA LEU A 47 7.68 -13.18 15.51
C LEU A 47 7.54 -14.56 16.16
N ASN A 48 7.00 -14.64 17.38
CA ASN A 48 6.69 -15.92 18.03
C ASN A 48 5.64 -16.73 17.24
N THR A 49 4.68 -16.05 16.62
CA THR A 49 3.66 -16.72 15.78
C THR A 49 4.30 -17.30 14.53
N LEU A 50 5.14 -16.52 13.83
CA LEU A 50 5.85 -16.98 12.63
C LEU A 50 6.80 -18.14 12.94
N TRP A 51 7.43 -18.16 14.11
CA TRP A 51 8.31 -19.24 14.55
C TRP A 51 7.59 -20.61 14.66
N MET A 52 6.26 -20.60 14.77
CA MET A 52 5.42 -21.79 14.80
C MET A 52 4.81 -22.15 13.44
N CYS A 53 5.10 -21.37 12.39
CA CYS A 53 4.60 -21.59 11.04
C CYS A 53 5.61 -22.36 10.18
N GLY A 54 5.11 -23.13 9.22
CA GLY A 54 5.94 -23.95 8.34
C GLY A 54 5.14 -24.88 7.43
N LEU A 55 5.85 -25.75 6.72
CA LEU A 55 5.27 -26.75 5.85
C LEU A 55 4.51 -27.84 6.65
N PRO A 56 3.51 -28.49 6.04
CA PRO A 56 2.81 -29.61 6.67
C PRO A 56 3.78 -30.76 6.97
N GLY A 57 3.93 -31.13 8.24
CA GLY A 57 4.86 -32.15 8.71
C GLY A 57 5.47 -31.81 10.07
N TYR A 58 5.61 -30.51 10.35
CA TYR A 58 6.05 -29.94 11.63
C TYR A 58 7.38 -30.51 12.15
N THR A 59 8.25 -31.00 11.26
CA THR A 59 9.61 -31.38 11.63
C THR A 59 10.49 -30.12 11.80
N PRO A 60 11.62 -30.19 12.52
CA PRO A 60 12.49 -29.03 12.73
C PRO A 60 13.03 -28.37 11.46
N LEU A 61 13.05 -29.08 10.33
CA LEU A 61 13.49 -28.57 9.03
C LEU A 61 12.35 -27.96 8.20
N GLU A 62 11.11 -28.09 8.66
CA GLU A 62 9.91 -27.62 7.96
C GLU A 62 9.30 -26.35 8.58
N LEU A 63 9.79 -25.94 9.77
CA LEU A 63 9.39 -24.70 10.44
C LEU A 63 10.33 -23.55 10.08
N MET A 64 9.77 -22.34 10.06
CA MET A 64 10.55 -21.11 9.97
C MET A 64 11.46 -20.98 11.21
N ASP A 65 12.73 -20.74 10.97
CA ASP A 65 13.72 -20.55 12.03
C ASP A 65 13.97 -19.05 12.23
N LEU A 66 13.55 -18.53 13.38
CA LEU A 66 13.66 -17.13 13.77
C LEU A 66 14.57 -17.02 14.99
N THR A 67 15.50 -16.08 14.96
CA THR A 67 16.34 -15.72 16.11
C THR A 67 16.17 -14.24 16.40
N PHE A 68 15.77 -13.88 17.62
CA PHE A 68 15.51 -12.48 18.00
C PHE A 68 15.81 -12.12 19.47
N ASP A 69 16.34 -13.05 20.27
CA ASP A 69 16.64 -12.81 21.70
C ASP A 69 17.72 -11.75 21.94
N SER A 70 18.59 -11.51 20.95
CA SER A 70 19.68 -10.53 21.03
C SER A 70 19.25 -9.09 20.76
N GLY A 71 17.97 -8.85 20.45
CA GLY A 71 17.47 -7.56 19.97
C GLY A 71 17.53 -7.38 18.45
N PHE A 72 18.06 -8.36 17.71
CA PHE A 72 18.15 -8.36 16.25
C PHE A 72 17.48 -9.60 15.67
N VAL A 73 16.72 -9.43 14.59
CA VAL A 73 15.90 -10.49 13.99
C VAL A 73 16.59 -11.09 12.77
N THR A 74 16.75 -12.40 12.74
CA THR A 74 17.15 -13.17 11.54
C THR A 74 16.14 -14.28 11.26
N ILE A 75 15.85 -14.54 9.98
CA ILE A 75 14.90 -15.58 9.54
C ILE A 75 15.57 -16.55 8.56
N ARG A 76 15.24 -17.84 8.70
CA ARG A 76 15.62 -18.97 7.83
C ARG A 76 14.42 -19.87 7.56
N ASN A 77 14.53 -20.75 6.57
CA ASN A 77 13.49 -21.74 6.18
C ASN A 77 12.11 -21.09 5.93
N ALA A 78 12.09 -20.02 5.14
CA ALA A 78 10.87 -19.25 4.87
C ALA A 78 10.63 -19.04 3.36
N ASP A 79 11.13 -19.95 2.53
CA ASP A 79 11.13 -19.85 1.07
C ASP A 79 9.71 -19.78 0.49
N GLU A 80 8.72 -20.35 1.16
CA GLU A 80 7.32 -20.38 0.74
C GLU A 80 6.66 -19.00 0.82
N LEU A 81 7.13 -18.15 1.72
CA LEU A 81 6.62 -16.80 1.98
C LEU A 81 7.67 -15.72 1.71
N GLN A 82 8.78 -16.05 1.05
CA GLN A 82 9.89 -15.12 0.77
C GLN A 82 9.49 -13.98 -0.19
N ASN A 83 8.38 -14.14 -0.91
CA ASN A 83 7.89 -13.16 -1.87
C ASN A 83 6.78 -12.33 -1.25
N ALA A 84 6.84 -11.01 -1.46
CA ALA A 84 5.74 -10.12 -1.11
C ALA A 84 4.43 -10.61 -1.74
N ARG A 85 3.32 -10.42 -1.01
CA ARG A 85 1.99 -10.78 -1.49
C ARG A 85 1.74 -10.12 -2.85
N ALA A 86 1.36 -10.93 -3.83
CA ALA A 86 0.95 -10.41 -5.13
C ALA A 86 -0.36 -9.62 -4.99
N LEU A 87 -0.44 -8.50 -5.71
CA LEU A 87 -1.68 -7.74 -5.84
C LEU A 87 -2.74 -8.60 -6.51
N ASN A 88 -3.97 -8.53 -6.00
CA ASN A 88 -5.11 -9.14 -6.66
C ASN A 88 -5.56 -8.28 -7.86
N ASN A 89 -6.40 -8.84 -8.75
CA ASN A 89 -6.83 -8.14 -9.96
C ASN A 89 -7.55 -6.81 -9.67
N GLU A 90 -8.36 -6.75 -8.61
CA GLU A 90 -9.10 -5.53 -8.24
C GLU A 90 -8.15 -4.44 -7.75
N GLU A 91 -7.17 -4.80 -6.92
CA GLU A 91 -6.11 -3.90 -6.44
C GLU A 91 -5.30 -3.35 -7.61
N VAL A 92 -4.93 -4.19 -8.58
CA VAL A 92 -4.20 -3.74 -9.78
C VAL A 92 -5.06 -2.80 -10.63
N VAL A 93 -6.33 -3.12 -10.85
CA VAL A 93 -7.25 -2.26 -11.62
C VAL A 93 -7.45 -0.90 -10.93
N ALA A 94 -7.61 -0.87 -9.61
CA ALA A 94 -7.73 0.36 -8.84
C ALA A 94 -6.48 1.24 -8.96
N LEU A 95 -5.28 0.64 -8.91
CA LEU A 95 -4.01 1.36 -9.11
C LEU A 95 -3.89 1.91 -10.54
N LEU A 96 -4.27 1.13 -11.55
CA LEU A 96 -4.24 1.57 -12.95
C LEU A 96 -5.17 2.77 -13.19
N LEU A 97 -6.38 2.77 -12.61
CA LEU A 97 -7.29 3.92 -12.65
C LEU A 97 -6.68 5.16 -11.97
N GLY A 98 -6.06 4.99 -10.80
CA GLY A 98 -5.38 6.08 -10.11
C GLY A 98 -4.20 6.66 -10.90
N LEU A 99 -3.41 5.80 -11.55
CA LEU A 99 -2.29 6.21 -12.41
C LEU A 99 -2.75 6.93 -13.68
N ASP A 100 -3.85 6.48 -14.30
CA ASP A 100 -4.46 7.17 -15.44
C ASP A 100 -4.96 8.56 -15.05
N TYR A 101 -5.64 8.67 -13.90
CA TYR A 101 -6.07 9.94 -13.35
C TYR A 101 -4.89 10.90 -13.11
N LEU A 102 -3.82 10.42 -12.47
CA LEU A 102 -2.60 11.21 -12.26
C LEU A 102 -2.01 11.66 -13.60
N LYS A 103 -1.90 10.77 -14.59
CA LYS A 103 -1.41 11.12 -15.93
C LYS A 103 -2.25 12.24 -16.57
N GLY A 104 -3.57 12.22 -16.40
CA GLY A 104 -4.48 13.27 -16.90
C GLY A 104 -4.34 14.63 -16.18
N GLN A 105 -3.97 14.63 -14.90
CA GLN A 105 -3.75 15.86 -14.12
C GLN A 105 -2.37 16.47 -14.32
N LEU A 106 -1.37 15.65 -14.61
CA LEU A 106 0.00 16.06 -14.88
C LEU A 106 0.10 16.68 -16.28
N LEU A 107 -0.39 17.92 -16.40
CA LEU A 107 -0.20 18.76 -17.56
C LEU A 107 1.29 19.14 -17.64
N THR A 108 2.09 18.40 -18.41
CA THR A 108 3.43 18.80 -18.92
C THR A 108 4.57 19.07 -17.92
N GLU A 109 4.37 19.03 -16.61
CA GLU A 109 5.37 19.55 -15.65
C GLU A 109 6.58 18.65 -15.37
N SER A 110 6.55 17.34 -15.68
CA SER A 110 7.72 16.46 -15.46
C SER A 110 7.72 15.22 -16.36
N ALA A 111 8.58 15.22 -17.39
CA ALA A 111 8.79 14.07 -18.27
C ALA A 111 9.25 12.82 -17.51
N ALA A 112 10.05 12.99 -16.44
CA ALA A 112 10.50 11.90 -15.59
C ALA A 112 9.33 11.23 -14.85
N LEU A 113 8.36 12.02 -14.37
CA LEU A 113 7.20 11.50 -13.67
C LEU A 113 6.23 10.78 -14.63
N ILE A 114 6.03 11.31 -15.83
CA ILE A 114 5.27 10.63 -16.89
C ILE A 114 5.90 9.27 -17.22
N ALA A 115 7.22 9.23 -17.42
CA ALA A 115 7.93 7.98 -17.69
C ALA A 115 7.83 6.97 -16.52
N ALA A 116 7.87 7.45 -15.27
CA ALA A 116 7.68 6.61 -14.10
C ALA A 116 6.25 6.01 -14.03
N ILE A 117 5.23 6.82 -14.33
CA ILE A 117 3.83 6.37 -14.41
C ILE A 117 3.68 5.32 -15.51
N GLU A 118 4.22 5.57 -16.71
CA GLU A 118 4.13 4.62 -17.83
C GLU A 118 4.84 3.30 -17.55
N SER A 119 6.01 3.34 -16.90
CA SER A 119 6.71 2.14 -16.43
C SER A 119 5.88 1.36 -15.41
N LEU A 120 5.26 2.04 -14.44
CA LEU A 120 4.36 1.43 -13.46
C LEU A 120 3.16 0.78 -14.13
N VAL A 121 2.48 1.49 -15.04
CA VAL A 121 1.35 0.97 -15.82
C VAL A 121 1.76 -0.28 -16.60
N SER A 122 2.91 -0.27 -17.28
CA SER A 122 3.39 -1.43 -18.03
C SER A 122 3.62 -2.66 -17.14
N ARG A 123 4.23 -2.48 -15.97
CA ARG A 123 4.47 -3.59 -15.02
C ARG A 123 3.16 -4.14 -14.47
N LEU A 124 2.26 -3.28 -14.03
CA LEU A 124 0.98 -3.66 -13.46
C LEU A 124 0.10 -4.36 -14.51
N SER A 125 0.00 -3.83 -15.72
CA SER A 125 -0.76 -4.46 -16.81
C SER A 125 -0.21 -5.84 -17.18
N SER A 126 1.11 -6.06 -17.08
CA SER A 126 1.70 -7.39 -17.35
C SER A 126 1.34 -8.46 -16.31
N THR A 127 0.95 -8.05 -15.10
CA THR A 127 0.51 -8.98 -14.03
C THR A 127 -0.93 -9.43 -14.20
N LEU A 128 -1.75 -8.67 -14.94
CA LEU A 128 -3.13 -9.02 -15.20
C LEU A 128 -3.20 -10.10 -16.28
N ARG A 129 -3.86 -11.21 -15.96
CA ARG A 129 -4.19 -12.28 -16.92
C ARG A 129 -5.41 -11.93 -17.79
N ILE A 130 -5.80 -10.67 -17.80
CA ILE A 130 -6.97 -10.13 -18.50
C ILE A 130 -6.44 -9.10 -19.49
N ALA A 131 -6.88 -9.20 -20.74
CA ALA A 131 -6.66 -8.13 -21.71
C ALA A 131 -7.50 -6.93 -21.27
N LEU A 132 -6.91 -6.03 -20.48
CA LEU A 132 -7.43 -4.68 -20.37
C LEU A 132 -7.32 -4.07 -21.76
N THR A 133 -8.46 -3.88 -22.42
CA THR A 133 -8.50 -2.96 -23.55
C THR A 133 -8.06 -1.60 -23.01
N ASN A 134 -7.27 -0.85 -23.78
CA ASN A 134 -6.61 0.41 -23.41
C ASN A 134 -7.58 1.57 -23.08
N ASN A 135 -8.82 1.26 -22.66
CA ASN A 135 -9.95 2.16 -22.47
C ASN A 135 -10.28 2.39 -20.99
N LEU A 136 -9.38 2.00 -20.08
CA LEU A 136 -9.54 2.33 -18.67
C LEU A 136 -9.14 3.79 -18.47
N SER A 137 -10.13 4.68 -18.50
CA SER A 137 -9.93 6.11 -18.28
C SER A 137 -10.70 6.58 -17.05
N ALA A 138 -9.98 7.12 -16.07
CA ALA A 138 -10.56 7.75 -14.91
C ALA A 138 -10.75 9.24 -15.19
N HIS A 139 -11.88 9.58 -15.84
CA HIS A 139 -12.24 10.98 -16.05
C HIS A 139 -13.02 11.50 -14.84
N ILE A 140 -12.35 12.28 -13.99
CA ILE A 140 -13.05 13.07 -12.98
C ILE A 140 -13.35 14.42 -13.63
N GLU A 141 -14.61 14.64 -14.00
CA GLU A 141 -15.09 15.93 -14.46
C GLU A 141 -15.10 16.91 -13.30
N VAL A 142 -13.97 17.61 -13.11
CA VAL A 142 -13.93 18.80 -12.27
C VAL A 142 -14.25 19.99 -13.16
N SER A 143 -15.24 20.79 -12.76
CA SER A 143 -15.56 22.06 -13.42
C SER A 143 -14.28 22.86 -13.67
N ALA A 144 -13.97 23.11 -14.95
CA ALA A 144 -12.80 23.89 -15.35
C ALA A 144 -12.80 25.29 -14.71
N HIS A 145 -13.99 25.83 -14.46
CA HIS A 145 -14.19 27.09 -13.76
C HIS A 145 -13.75 27.00 -12.28
N ILE A 146 -14.19 25.97 -11.55
CA ILE A 146 -13.80 25.76 -10.14
C ILE A 146 -12.29 25.53 -10.03
N ARG A 147 -11.72 24.68 -10.90
CA ARG A 147 -10.27 24.42 -10.92
C ARG A 147 -9.47 25.69 -11.20
N GLY A 148 -9.90 26.50 -12.17
CA GLY A 148 -9.26 27.77 -12.49
C GLY A 148 -9.33 28.78 -11.35
N ALA A 149 -10.47 28.89 -10.66
CA ALA A 149 -10.63 29.77 -9.50
C ALA A 149 -9.69 29.38 -8.34
N LEU A 150 -9.62 28.08 -8.02
CA LEU A 150 -8.74 27.56 -6.97
C LEU A 150 -7.25 27.82 -7.29
N LEU A 151 -6.80 27.48 -8.50
CA LEU A 151 -5.40 27.67 -8.91
C LEU A 151 -5.01 29.15 -8.88
N ASN A 152 -5.89 30.04 -9.34
CA ASN A 152 -5.64 31.48 -9.29
C ASN A 152 -5.54 32.01 -7.86
N ALA A 153 -6.45 31.59 -6.97
CA ALA A 153 -6.42 31.99 -5.57
C ALA A 153 -5.16 31.49 -4.85
N ILE A 154 -4.72 30.24 -5.13
CA ILE A 154 -3.45 29.70 -4.61
C ILE A 154 -2.27 30.53 -5.11
N ALA A 155 -2.21 30.81 -6.42
CA ALA A 155 -1.12 31.57 -7.02
C ALA A 155 -1.02 33.01 -6.46
N LYS A 156 -2.17 33.64 -6.21
CA LYS A 156 -2.26 35.00 -5.67
C LYS A 156 -2.28 35.06 -4.13
N ARG A 157 -2.37 33.91 -3.46
CA ARG A 157 -2.58 33.79 -2.01
C ARG A 157 -3.81 34.55 -1.51
N GLU A 158 -4.88 34.50 -2.29
CA GLU A 158 -6.16 35.16 -1.98
C GLU A 158 -7.12 34.16 -1.31
N PRO A 159 -7.92 34.60 -0.31
CA PRO A 159 -8.95 33.77 0.27
C PRO A 159 -10.11 33.56 -0.72
N LEU A 160 -10.78 32.42 -0.61
CA LEU A 160 -12.00 32.09 -1.36
C LEU A 160 -13.15 31.81 -0.40
N GLU A 161 -14.33 32.26 -0.78
CA GLU A 161 -15.59 31.84 -0.16
C GLU A 161 -16.11 30.61 -0.91
N ILE A 162 -16.41 29.53 -0.20
CA ILE A 162 -16.73 28.22 -0.81
C ILE A 162 -18.11 27.79 -0.37
N GLN A 163 -19.07 27.88 -1.28
CA GLN A 163 -20.36 27.23 -1.09
C GLN A 163 -20.21 25.71 -1.21
N TYR A 164 -20.58 24.98 -0.15
CA TYR A 164 -20.47 23.53 -0.08
C TYR A 164 -21.79 22.89 0.35
N HIS A 165 -22.18 21.81 -0.32
CA HIS A 165 -23.36 21.03 0.05
C HIS A 165 -23.09 20.23 1.32
N SER A 166 -23.98 20.34 2.31
CA SER A 166 -23.84 19.55 3.53
C SER A 166 -23.94 18.04 3.23
N PRO A 167 -23.04 17.21 3.76
CA PRO A 167 -23.03 15.77 3.49
C PRO A 167 -24.20 15.03 4.15
N THR A 168 -24.85 15.64 5.15
CA THR A 168 -25.90 15.02 5.95
C THR A 168 -27.22 15.80 5.94
N ARG A 169 -27.22 17.03 5.43
CA ARG A 169 -28.40 17.90 5.34
C ARG A 169 -28.54 18.40 3.91
N ASP A 170 -29.78 18.50 3.42
CA ASP A 170 -30.05 19.06 2.10
C ASP A 170 -30.02 20.60 2.16
N GLU A 171 -28.82 21.16 2.38
CA GLU A 171 -28.55 22.59 2.47
C GLU A 171 -27.16 22.94 1.91
N ILE A 172 -26.98 24.21 1.56
CA ILE A 172 -25.68 24.77 1.13
C ILE A 172 -25.15 25.66 2.25
N ILE A 173 -23.90 25.44 2.65
CA ILE A 173 -23.18 26.20 3.68
C ILE A 173 -22.05 26.99 3.01
N LEU A 174 -21.74 28.19 3.54
CA LEU A 174 -20.63 29.06 3.10
C LEU A 174 -19.33 28.78 3.86
#